data_AF-A0A9N9HD86-F1
#
_entry.id   AF-A0A9N9HD86-F1
#
_cell.length_a   1.000
_cell.length_b   1.000
_cell.length_c   1.000
_cell.angle_alpha   90.00
_cell.angle_beta   90.00
_cell.angle_gamma   90.00
#
_symmetry.space_group_name_H-M   'P 1'
#
loop_
_entity.id
_entity.type
_entity.pdbx_description
1 polymer ?
#
loop_
_entity_poly.entity_id
_entity_poly.type
_entity_poly.pdbx_seq_one_letter_code
_entity_poly.pdbx_strand_id
1 'polypeptide(L)'
;RNKNEHAIPVLAGGPGTGKSRFLDEIQNLLNEYAHASNDQKVINAFKNMIVVNVTYRNGTTASNTDKILGSEASLAMRLFFAYFHPTSNFDKFISLCQQSSPDLRLSTAMQVIRQHVSMNLDDRVALIVGINEFNKLHDIDQSTSRSLITSIGGQMCKAPKAFFFVPIVASTIEGLIYMYPQIFLPLPLLSDDRASKLAVQSFAMMITLLTTIISGAALVISEVTLGTLEFFLEKFSEPKLLL
;
A
#
# COMPACT_ATOMS: atom_id res chain seq x y z
N ARG A 1 -7.68 0.63 -19.00
CA ARG A 1 -6.51 1.50 -18.69
C ARG A 1 -5.24 0.79 -19.10
N ASN A 2 -4.25 1.52 -19.61
CA ASN A 2 -2.99 0.97 -20.12
C ASN A 2 -2.06 0.60 -18.95
N LYS A 3 -1.47 -0.61 -18.94
CA LYS A 3 -0.55 -1.04 -17.86
C LYS A 3 0.70 -0.16 -17.78
N ASN A 4 1.10 0.43 -18.91
CA ASN A 4 2.29 1.29 -19.00
C ASN A 4 2.09 2.65 -18.34
N GLU A 5 0.84 3.06 -18.08
CA GLU A 5 0.50 4.32 -17.38
C GLU A 5 0.37 4.13 -15.86
N HIS A 6 0.50 2.88 -15.37
CA HIS A 6 0.30 2.51 -13.97
C HIS A 6 1.45 1.64 -13.46
N ALA A 7 2.68 2.02 -13.76
CA ALA A 7 3.85 1.27 -13.30
C ALA A 7 3.91 1.24 -11.76
N ILE A 8 4.32 0.10 -11.20
CA ILE A 8 4.45 -0.10 -9.76
C ILE A 8 5.77 0.54 -9.30
N PRO A 9 5.74 1.51 -8.37
CA PRO A 9 6.93 2.00 -7.69
C PRO A 9 7.67 0.89 -6.94
N VAL A 10 8.97 0.77 -7.18
CA VAL A 10 9.85 -0.22 -6.55
C VAL A 10 11.04 0.45 -5.88
N LEU A 11 11.25 0.15 -4.60
CA LEU A 11 12.44 0.50 -3.82
C LEU A 11 13.33 -0.74 -3.74
N ALA A 12 14.31 -0.83 -4.64
CA ALA A 12 15.30 -1.89 -4.64
C ALA A 12 16.63 -1.38 -4.07
N GLY A 13 17.29 -2.22 -3.26
CA GLY A 13 18.62 -1.93 -2.76
C GLY A 13 19.06 -2.92 -1.68
N GLY A 14 20.36 -3.00 -1.42
CA GLY A 14 20.93 -3.92 -0.41
C GLY A 14 20.40 -3.68 1.02
N PRO A 15 20.71 -4.57 1.97
CA PRO A 15 20.41 -4.34 3.38
C PRO A 15 21.00 -3.01 3.87
N GLY A 16 20.29 -2.29 4.74
CA GLY A 16 20.78 -1.02 5.32
C GLY A 16 20.61 0.22 4.43
N THR A 17 20.10 0.11 3.20
CA THR A 17 19.92 1.25 2.28
C THR A 17 18.78 2.22 2.62
N GLY A 18 18.13 2.07 3.78
CA GLY A 18 17.07 2.98 4.22
C GLY A 18 15.67 2.73 3.63
N LYS A 19 15.44 1.61 2.92
CA LYS A 19 14.10 1.27 2.35
C LYS A 19 12.95 1.34 3.37
N SER A 20 13.09 0.69 4.51
CA SER A 20 12.06 0.70 5.56
C SER A 20 11.83 2.12 6.08
N ARG A 21 12.93 2.83 6.36
CA ARG A 21 12.88 4.22 6.82
C ARG A 21 12.19 5.15 5.82
N PHE A 22 12.44 4.96 4.52
CA PHE A 22 11.75 5.71 3.47
C PHE A 22 10.24 5.45 3.49
N LEU A 23 9.82 4.18 3.62
CA LEU A 23 8.39 3.86 3.74
C LEU A 23 7.79 4.49 4.99
N ASP A 24 8.51 4.54 6.11
CA ASP A 24 8.04 5.15 7.35
C ASP A 24 7.92 6.68 7.24
N GLU A 25 8.84 7.34 6.53
CA GLU A 25 8.87 8.79 6.36
C GLU A 25 7.95 9.31 5.24
N ILE A 26 7.46 8.43 4.35
CA ILE A 26 6.74 8.82 3.12
C ILE A 26 5.53 9.72 3.40
N GLN A 27 4.78 9.45 4.48
CA GLN A 27 3.61 10.24 4.84
C GLN A 27 3.98 11.69 5.11
N ASN A 28 5.02 11.92 5.93
CA ASN A 28 5.47 13.25 6.30
C ASN A 28 5.98 14.00 5.08
N LEU A 29 6.78 13.34 4.26
CA LEU A 29 7.30 13.93 3.03
C LEU A 29 6.17 14.38 2.09
N LEU A 30 5.15 13.55 1.88
CA LEU A 30 4.00 13.89 1.04
C LEU A 30 3.15 15.03 1.60
N ASN A 31 2.98 15.07 2.93
CA ASN A 31 2.30 16.18 3.60
C ASN A 31 3.07 17.49 3.43
N GLU A 32 4.40 17.50 3.64
CA GLU A 32 5.24 18.68 3.43
C GLU A 32 5.15 19.19 1.99
N TYR A 33 5.18 18.28 1.01
CA TYR A 33 4.99 18.63 -0.39
C TYR A 33 3.61 19.24 -0.66
N ALA A 34 2.54 18.63 -0.13
CA ALA A 34 1.19 19.14 -0.30
C ALA A 34 1.04 20.54 0.32
N HIS A 35 1.62 20.77 1.51
CA HIS A 35 1.60 22.08 2.18
C HIS A 35 2.36 23.16 1.43
N ALA A 36 3.46 22.80 0.76
CA ALA A 36 4.25 23.73 -0.04
C ALA A 36 3.71 23.94 -1.47
N SER A 37 2.71 23.15 -1.89
CA SER A 37 2.17 23.21 -3.24
C SER A 37 1.19 24.37 -3.41
N ASN A 38 1.25 25.03 -4.57
CA ASN A 38 0.24 26.01 -5.00
C ASN A 38 -0.87 25.37 -5.86
N ASP A 39 -0.81 24.05 -6.12
CA ASP A 39 -1.82 23.35 -6.90
C ASP A 39 -2.91 22.76 -5.98
N GLN A 40 -4.12 23.33 -6.06
CA GLN A 40 -5.27 22.89 -5.26
C GLN A 40 -5.64 21.42 -5.51
N LYS A 41 -5.35 20.86 -6.70
CA LYS A 41 -5.58 19.44 -6.98
C LYS A 41 -4.64 18.56 -6.17
N VAL A 42 -3.38 18.96 -6.03
CA VAL A 42 -2.37 18.28 -5.20
C VAL A 42 -2.78 18.34 -3.73
N ILE A 43 -3.12 19.53 -3.22
CA ILE A 43 -3.56 19.71 -1.83
C ILE A 43 -4.79 18.82 -1.54
N ASN A 44 -5.79 18.86 -2.41
CA ASN A 44 -7.02 18.07 -2.22
C ASN A 44 -6.79 16.56 -2.33
N ALA A 45 -5.87 16.11 -3.20
CA ALA A 45 -5.57 14.70 -3.35
C ALA A 45 -4.90 14.09 -2.12
N PHE A 46 -4.06 14.87 -1.43
CA PHE A 46 -3.37 14.42 -0.22
C PHE A 46 -4.14 14.71 1.08
N LYS A 47 -5.19 15.55 1.04
CA LYS A 47 -6.03 15.87 2.21
C LYS A 47 -6.57 14.64 2.94
N ASN A 48 -7.00 13.63 2.18
CA ASN A 48 -7.53 12.38 2.71
C ASN A 48 -6.56 11.21 2.43
N MET A 49 -5.25 11.47 2.50
CA MET A 49 -4.24 10.45 2.32
C MET A 49 -4.17 9.53 3.54
N ILE A 50 -4.02 8.24 3.28
CA ILE A 50 -3.75 7.21 4.26
C ILE A 50 -2.49 6.50 3.80
N VAL A 51 -1.51 6.38 4.67
CA VAL A 51 -0.33 5.56 4.43
C VAL A 51 -0.40 4.33 5.34
N VAL A 52 -0.28 3.14 4.76
CA VAL A 52 -0.22 1.88 5.51
C VAL A 52 1.00 1.11 5.07
N ASN A 53 1.95 0.90 5.99
CA ASN A 53 3.13 0.11 5.74
C ASN A 53 2.90 -1.32 6.23
N VAL A 54 2.97 -2.27 5.30
CA VAL A 54 2.95 -3.70 5.57
C VAL A 54 4.33 -4.30 5.36
N THR A 55 4.61 -5.43 5.99
CA THR A 55 5.88 -6.11 5.85
C THR A 55 5.70 -7.63 5.79
N TYR A 56 6.60 -8.31 5.09
CA TYR A 56 6.73 -9.77 5.07
C TYR A 56 7.83 -10.26 6.03
N ARG A 57 8.13 -9.47 7.06
CA ARG A 57 9.07 -9.76 8.15
C ARG A 57 8.50 -9.23 9.48
N ASN A 58 9.20 -9.42 10.59
CA ASN A 58 8.97 -8.75 11.88
C ASN A 58 7.53 -8.88 12.41
N GLY A 59 7.13 -10.11 12.75
CA GLY A 59 5.81 -10.38 13.33
C GLY A 59 4.72 -10.67 12.29
N THR A 60 4.94 -10.34 11.02
CA THR A 60 4.07 -10.71 9.87
C THR A 60 4.85 -11.45 8.78
N THR A 61 5.86 -12.22 9.20
CA THR A 61 6.82 -12.92 8.33
C THR A 61 6.13 -13.79 7.28
N ALA A 62 6.63 -13.78 6.04
CA ALA A 62 6.13 -14.66 4.99
C ALA A 62 6.23 -16.14 5.40
N SER A 63 5.18 -16.92 5.15
CA SER A 63 5.10 -18.33 5.50
C SER A 63 4.23 -19.13 4.52
N ASN A 64 4.11 -20.44 4.73
CA ASN A 64 3.20 -21.26 3.91
C ASN A 64 1.73 -20.84 4.04
N THR A 65 1.35 -20.15 5.11
CA THR A 65 0.02 -19.56 5.25
C THR A 65 -0.30 -18.60 4.10
N ASP A 66 0.70 -17.87 3.58
CA ASP A 66 0.52 -16.96 2.45
C ASP A 66 0.18 -17.69 1.14
N LYS A 67 0.74 -18.90 0.95
CA LYS A 67 0.40 -19.77 -0.18
C LYS A 67 -1.04 -20.25 -0.08
N ILE A 68 -1.45 -20.68 1.12
CA ILE A 68 -2.78 -21.23 1.39
C ILE A 68 -3.87 -20.15 1.26
N LEU A 69 -3.61 -18.97 1.81
CA LEU A 69 -4.49 -17.80 1.67
C LEU A 69 -4.60 -17.33 0.22
N GLY A 70 -3.53 -17.47 -0.54
CA GLY A 70 -3.37 -16.82 -1.82
C GLY A 70 -2.88 -15.38 -1.69
N SER A 71 -2.33 -14.88 -2.79
CA SER A 71 -1.61 -13.61 -2.89
C SER A 71 -2.40 -12.40 -2.41
N GLU A 72 -3.64 -12.23 -2.87
CA GLU A 72 -4.47 -11.07 -2.52
C GLU A 72 -4.89 -11.08 -1.05
N ALA A 73 -5.39 -12.22 -0.56
CA ALA A 73 -5.82 -12.36 0.82
C ALA A 73 -4.65 -12.15 1.78
N SER A 74 -3.48 -12.69 1.46
CA SER A 74 -2.23 -12.50 2.21
C SER A 74 -1.88 -11.01 2.40
N LEU A 75 -1.98 -10.19 1.34
CA LEU A 75 -1.74 -8.75 1.45
C LEU A 75 -2.90 -8.02 2.14
N ALA A 76 -4.15 -8.40 1.87
CA ALA A 76 -5.33 -7.80 2.49
C ALA A 76 -5.34 -7.97 4.02
N MET A 77 -4.97 -9.16 4.51
CA MET A 77 -4.84 -9.42 5.95
C MET A 77 -3.74 -8.54 6.57
N ARG A 78 -2.58 -8.39 5.91
CA ARG A 78 -1.52 -7.51 6.41
C ARG A 78 -1.95 -6.05 6.42
N LEU A 79 -2.69 -5.61 5.42
CA LEU A 79 -3.24 -4.26 5.35
C LEU A 79 -4.16 -3.98 6.54
N PHE A 80 -5.08 -4.90 6.84
CA PHE A 80 -5.95 -4.76 8.00
C PHE A 80 -5.18 -4.81 9.31
N PHE A 81 -4.23 -5.73 9.45
CA PHE A 81 -3.41 -5.83 10.64
C PHE A 81 -2.62 -4.54 10.90
N ALA A 82 -1.97 -4.01 9.86
CA ALA A 82 -1.19 -2.77 9.95
C ALA A 82 -2.07 -1.52 10.12
N TYR A 83 -3.29 -1.52 9.59
CA TYR A 83 -4.18 -0.36 9.68
C TYR A 83 -4.92 -0.31 11.02
N PHE A 84 -5.53 -1.43 11.44
CA PHE A 84 -6.37 -1.49 12.63
C PHE A 84 -5.60 -1.81 13.92
N HIS A 85 -4.33 -2.23 13.83
CA HIS A 85 -3.48 -2.51 14.99
C HIS A 85 -4.15 -3.44 16.04
N PRO A 86 -4.64 -4.62 15.63
CA PRO A 86 -5.30 -5.52 16.55
C PRO A 86 -4.35 -5.98 17.67
N THR A 87 -4.89 -6.21 18.86
CA THR A 87 -4.10 -6.62 20.04
C THR A 87 -3.54 -8.04 19.93
N SER A 88 -4.13 -8.89 19.09
CA SER A 88 -3.65 -10.23 18.79
C SER A 88 -2.41 -10.20 17.90
N ASN A 89 -1.54 -11.21 18.01
CA ASN A 89 -0.50 -11.42 17.00
C ASN A 89 -1.10 -11.77 15.62
N PHE A 90 -0.27 -11.70 14.58
CA PHE A 90 -0.71 -11.84 13.19
C PHE A 90 -1.31 -13.21 12.87
N ASP A 91 -0.73 -14.30 13.38
CA ASP A 91 -1.23 -15.66 13.11
C ASP A 91 -2.63 -15.86 13.69
N LYS A 92 -2.85 -15.39 14.94
CA LYS A 92 -4.17 -15.41 15.57
C LYS A 92 -5.15 -14.52 14.82
N PHE A 93 -4.72 -13.34 14.39
CA PHE A 93 -5.53 -12.45 13.57
C PHE A 93 -6.00 -13.12 12.27
N ILE A 94 -5.09 -13.74 11.51
CA ILE A 94 -5.44 -14.48 10.28
C ILE A 94 -6.49 -15.54 10.59
N SER A 95 -6.30 -16.34 11.65
CA SER A 95 -7.22 -17.42 11.98
C SER A 95 -8.65 -16.93 12.26
N LEU A 96 -8.79 -15.77 12.92
CA LEU A 96 -10.08 -15.14 13.18
C LEU A 96 -10.72 -14.60 11.89
N CYS A 97 -9.93 -13.99 11.02
CA CYS A 97 -10.41 -13.46 9.76
C CYS A 97 -10.84 -14.57 8.80
N GLN A 98 -10.09 -15.68 8.72
CA GLN A 98 -10.43 -16.82 7.84
C GLN A 98 -11.77 -17.48 8.23
N GLN A 99 -12.10 -17.52 9.52
CA GLN A 99 -13.40 -18.03 9.99
C GLN A 99 -14.57 -17.14 9.55
N SER A 100 -14.32 -15.84 9.37
CA SER A 100 -15.36 -14.83 9.16
C SER A 100 -15.47 -14.39 7.70
N SER A 101 -14.36 -14.40 6.94
CA SER A 101 -14.27 -13.94 5.56
C SER A 101 -13.19 -14.73 4.80
N PRO A 102 -13.52 -15.96 4.35
CA PRO A 102 -12.54 -16.85 3.69
C PRO A 102 -12.07 -16.32 2.32
N ASP A 103 -12.89 -15.50 1.64
CA ASP A 103 -12.62 -14.99 0.29
C ASP A 103 -12.14 -13.53 0.27
N LEU A 104 -11.38 -13.11 1.29
CA LEU A 104 -10.93 -11.72 1.40
C LEU A 104 -10.04 -11.32 0.22
N ARG A 105 -10.48 -10.31 -0.54
CA ARG A 105 -9.73 -9.72 -1.66
C ARG A 105 -9.06 -8.41 -1.28
N LEU A 106 -8.02 -8.05 -2.02
CA LEU A 106 -7.31 -6.77 -1.83
C LEU A 106 -8.25 -5.58 -2.04
N SER A 107 -9.12 -5.64 -3.05
CA SER A 107 -10.12 -4.60 -3.32
C SER A 107 -11.09 -4.39 -2.14
N THR A 108 -11.46 -5.48 -1.46
CA THR A 108 -12.35 -5.43 -0.29
C THR A 108 -11.67 -4.70 0.86
N ALA A 109 -10.40 -5.03 1.13
CA ALA A 109 -9.64 -4.34 2.18
C ALA A 109 -9.49 -2.84 1.92
N MET A 110 -9.18 -2.46 0.68
CA MET A 110 -9.10 -1.06 0.27
C MET A 110 -10.42 -0.31 0.48
N GLN A 111 -11.56 -0.95 0.16
CA GLN A 111 -12.89 -0.36 0.33
C GLN A 111 -13.27 -0.19 1.81
N VAL A 112 -12.96 -1.17 2.66
CA VAL A 112 -13.19 -1.09 4.11
C VAL A 112 -12.38 0.05 4.73
N ILE A 113 -11.08 0.15 4.39
CA ILE A 113 -10.22 1.25 4.87
C ILE A 113 -10.76 2.60 4.43
N ARG A 114 -11.20 2.71 3.16
CA ARG A 114 -11.81 3.93 2.63
C ARG A 114 -13.05 4.35 3.42
N GLN A 115 -13.98 3.42 3.63
CA GLN A 115 -15.24 3.68 4.35
C GLN A 115 -14.98 4.08 5.81
N HIS A 116 -13.90 3.57 6.42
CA HIS A 116 -13.47 3.98 7.75
C HIS A 116 -12.94 5.42 7.80
N VAL A 117 -12.28 5.92 6.73
CA VAL A 117 -11.69 7.26 6.70
C VAL A 117 -12.66 8.34 6.24
N SER A 118 -13.48 8.06 5.23
CA SER A 118 -14.56 8.97 4.86
C SER A 118 -15.86 8.21 4.67
N MET A 119 -16.86 8.63 5.44
CA MET A 119 -18.26 8.21 5.28
C MET A 119 -18.88 8.81 4.02
N ASN A 120 -18.30 9.89 3.47
CA ASN A 120 -18.77 10.48 2.23
C ASN A 120 -18.18 9.74 1.03
N LEU A 121 -19.03 9.06 0.27
CA LEU A 121 -18.63 8.28 -0.89
C LEU A 121 -18.11 9.14 -2.06
N ASP A 122 -18.30 10.46 -2.02
CA ASP A 122 -17.76 11.37 -3.04
C ASP A 122 -16.33 11.83 -2.73
N ASP A 123 -15.86 11.65 -1.49
CA ASP A 123 -14.50 11.98 -1.13
C ASP A 123 -13.51 11.01 -1.78
N ARG A 124 -12.50 11.59 -2.44
CA ARG A 124 -11.35 10.82 -2.92
C ARG A 124 -10.40 10.57 -1.76
N VAL A 125 -9.98 9.33 -1.60
CA VAL A 125 -8.97 8.89 -0.62
C VAL A 125 -7.75 8.41 -1.39
N ALA A 126 -6.56 8.86 -0.98
CA ALA A 126 -5.30 8.33 -1.48
C ALA A 126 -4.76 7.29 -0.50
N LEU A 127 -4.78 6.01 -0.87
CA LEU A 127 -4.15 4.96 -0.07
C LEU A 127 -2.79 4.61 -0.65
N ILE A 128 -1.79 4.86 0.15
CA ILE A 128 -0.40 4.54 -0.13
C ILE A 128 -0.06 3.31 0.69
N VAL A 129 0.39 2.25 0.03
CA VAL A 129 0.72 0.99 0.68
C VAL A 129 2.19 0.70 0.48
N GLY A 130 2.98 0.90 1.53
CA GLY A 130 4.36 0.44 1.56
C GLY A 130 4.40 -1.07 1.77
N ILE A 131 4.92 -1.83 0.82
CA ILE A 131 5.04 -3.29 0.92
C ILE A 131 6.52 -3.64 1.12
N ASN A 132 6.92 -3.80 2.37
CA ASN A 132 8.30 -4.04 2.73
C ASN A 132 8.69 -5.52 2.71
N GLU A 133 9.98 -5.77 2.50
CA GLU A 133 10.59 -7.11 2.52
C GLU A 133 9.89 -8.08 1.56
N PHE A 134 9.40 -7.59 0.42
CA PHE A 134 8.63 -8.38 -0.54
C PHE A 134 9.38 -9.62 -1.04
N ASN A 135 10.71 -9.55 -1.09
CA ASN A 135 11.56 -10.70 -1.42
C ASN A 135 11.31 -11.91 -0.49
N LYS A 136 10.86 -11.72 0.75
CA LYS A 136 10.53 -12.84 1.66
C LYS A 136 9.33 -13.65 1.18
N LEU A 137 8.33 -13.02 0.58
CA LEU A 137 7.23 -13.75 -0.06
C LEU A 137 7.74 -14.53 -1.27
N HIS A 138 8.60 -13.92 -2.08
CA HIS A 138 9.19 -14.58 -3.24
C HIS A 138 10.06 -15.79 -2.86
N ASP A 139 10.88 -15.67 -1.80
CA ASP A 139 11.73 -16.75 -1.28
C ASP A 139 10.91 -17.97 -0.86
N ILE A 140 9.70 -17.73 -0.31
CA ILE A 140 8.75 -18.77 0.09
C ILE A 140 8.01 -19.37 -1.12
N ASP A 141 7.53 -18.49 -2.02
CA ASP A 141 6.81 -18.88 -3.22
C ASP A 141 6.83 -17.82 -4.33
N GLN A 142 7.56 -18.12 -5.40
CA GLN A 142 7.63 -17.23 -6.56
C GLN A 142 6.28 -17.07 -7.26
N SER A 143 5.42 -18.09 -7.23
CA SER A 143 4.13 -18.05 -7.92
C SER A 143 3.16 -17.09 -7.23
N THR A 144 3.13 -17.12 -5.89
CA THR A 144 2.33 -16.25 -5.03
C THR A 144 2.82 -14.82 -5.12
N SER A 145 4.15 -14.58 -5.12
CA SER A 145 4.68 -13.23 -5.30
C SER A 145 4.34 -12.65 -6.68
N ARG A 146 4.47 -13.44 -7.75
CA ARG A 146 4.09 -13.00 -9.12
C ARG A 146 2.59 -12.72 -9.24
N SER A 147 1.78 -13.61 -8.66
CA SER A 147 0.33 -13.43 -8.58
C SER A 147 0.01 -12.12 -7.84
N LEU A 148 0.70 -11.82 -6.74
CA LEU A 148 0.49 -10.59 -5.98
C LEU A 148 0.81 -9.33 -6.80
N ILE A 149 1.95 -9.28 -7.48
CA ILE A 149 2.30 -8.15 -8.36
C ILE A 149 1.25 -7.98 -9.46
N THR A 150 0.77 -9.08 -10.04
CA THR A 150 -0.29 -9.05 -11.06
C THR A 150 -1.60 -8.50 -10.50
N SER A 151 -1.99 -8.92 -9.30
CA SER A 151 -3.18 -8.43 -8.61
C SER A 151 -3.06 -6.96 -8.23
N ILE A 152 -1.92 -6.52 -7.69
CA ILE A 152 -1.64 -5.11 -7.38
C ILE A 152 -1.76 -4.26 -8.64
N GLY A 153 -1.08 -4.65 -9.73
CA GLY A 153 -1.17 -3.95 -11.01
C GLY A 153 -2.60 -3.95 -11.56
N GLY A 154 -3.31 -5.06 -11.42
CA GLY A 154 -4.74 -5.18 -11.73
C GLY A 154 -5.60 -4.18 -10.94
N GLN A 155 -5.36 -4.03 -9.63
CA GLN A 155 -6.04 -3.06 -8.79
C GLN A 155 -5.68 -1.62 -9.16
N MET A 156 -4.44 -1.32 -9.56
CA MET A 156 -4.07 0.01 -10.06
C MET A 156 -4.81 0.34 -11.38
N CYS A 157 -4.90 -0.62 -12.30
CA CYS A 157 -5.64 -0.46 -13.56
C CYS A 157 -7.16 -0.38 -13.39
N LYS A 158 -7.70 -1.00 -12.33
CA LYS A 158 -9.13 -1.03 -12.01
C LYS A 158 -9.49 -0.15 -10.81
N ALA A 159 -8.55 0.67 -10.33
CA ALA A 159 -8.70 1.41 -9.08
C ALA A 159 -10.01 2.20 -9.12
N PRO A 160 -10.90 2.05 -8.13
CA PRO A 160 -12.16 2.78 -8.11
C PRO A 160 -11.90 4.28 -8.23
N LYS A 161 -12.75 4.99 -8.98
CA LYS A 161 -12.62 6.45 -9.19
C LYS A 161 -12.51 7.28 -7.90
N ALA A 162 -12.99 6.74 -6.78
CA ALA A 162 -12.96 7.33 -5.45
C ALA A 162 -11.66 7.03 -4.67
N PHE A 163 -10.71 6.34 -5.29
CA PHE A 163 -9.53 5.82 -4.62
C PHE A 163 -8.27 5.95 -5.49
N PHE A 164 -7.25 6.60 -4.95
CA PHE A 164 -5.91 6.54 -5.52
C PHE A 164 -5.12 5.48 -4.79
N PHE A 165 -4.88 4.36 -5.46
CA PHE A 165 -4.08 3.28 -4.92
C PHE A 165 -2.64 3.41 -5.39
N VAL A 166 -1.73 3.56 -4.44
CA VAL A 166 -0.30 3.70 -4.70
C VAL A 166 0.44 2.62 -3.91
N PRO A 167 0.73 1.46 -4.51
CA PRO A 167 1.62 0.47 -3.92
C PRO A 167 3.08 0.89 -4.08
N ILE A 168 3.89 0.80 -3.03
CA ILE A 168 5.34 1.01 -3.09
C ILE A 168 6.01 -0.27 -2.60
N VAL A 169 6.62 -1.03 -3.51
CA VAL A 169 7.21 -2.33 -3.18
C VAL A 169 8.68 -2.17 -2.82
N ALA A 170 9.07 -2.50 -1.59
CA ALA A 170 10.46 -2.52 -1.17
C ALA A 170 11.01 -3.95 -1.11
N SER A 171 12.17 -4.16 -1.74
CA SER A 171 12.82 -5.46 -1.87
C SER A 171 14.34 -5.33 -1.82
N THR A 172 15.01 -6.39 -1.36
CA THR A 172 16.48 -6.48 -1.36
C THR A 172 17.06 -6.98 -2.69
N ILE A 173 16.23 -7.50 -3.60
CA ILE A 173 16.67 -8.11 -4.86
C ILE A 173 16.05 -7.35 -6.03
N GLU A 174 16.89 -6.83 -6.93
CA GLU A 174 16.50 -6.13 -8.17
C GLU A 174 15.78 -7.05 -9.18
N GLY A 175 15.95 -8.38 -9.05
CA GLY A 175 15.48 -9.37 -10.00
C GLY A 175 14.02 -9.83 -9.91
N LEU A 176 13.25 -9.37 -8.92
CA LEU A 176 12.00 -10.06 -8.52
C LEU A 176 10.72 -9.60 -9.24
N ILE A 177 10.74 -8.49 -9.98
CA ILE A 177 9.50 -7.77 -10.35
C ILE A 177 9.33 -7.55 -11.86
N TYR A 178 10.17 -8.13 -12.75
CA TYR A 178 10.17 -7.83 -14.21
C TYR A 178 8.86 -8.09 -15.00
N MET A 179 7.78 -8.56 -14.37
CA MET A 179 6.52 -8.95 -15.03
C MET A 179 5.47 -7.84 -15.15
N TYR A 180 5.68 -6.69 -14.49
CA TYR A 180 4.81 -5.52 -14.59
C TYR A 180 5.67 -4.27 -14.86
N PRO A 181 5.16 -3.23 -15.56
CA PRO A 181 5.87 -1.97 -15.66
C PRO A 181 6.25 -1.47 -14.27
N GLN A 182 7.53 -1.15 -14.09
CA GLN A 182 8.09 -0.70 -12.82
C GLN A 182 8.69 0.68 -12.98
N ILE A 183 8.64 1.44 -11.89
CA ILE A 183 9.47 2.64 -11.75
C ILE A 183 10.34 2.44 -10.53
N PHE A 184 11.65 2.35 -10.75
CA PHE A 184 12.61 2.28 -9.65
C PHE A 184 12.70 3.65 -8.99
N LEU A 185 12.31 3.70 -7.73
CA LEU A 185 12.48 4.88 -6.90
C LEU A 185 13.91 4.87 -6.38
N PRO A 186 14.72 5.90 -6.69
CA PRO A 186 16.06 5.97 -6.14
C PRO A 186 15.96 6.14 -4.63
N LEU A 187 16.69 5.30 -3.89
CA LEU A 187 16.78 5.44 -2.45
C LEU A 187 17.71 6.62 -2.15
N PRO A 188 17.24 7.67 -1.46
CA PRO A 188 18.17 8.64 -0.92
C PRO A 188 19.06 7.93 0.10
N LEU A 189 20.38 8.00 -0.09
CA LEU A 189 21.34 7.61 0.94
C LEU A 189 21.20 8.62 2.09
N LEU A 190 20.24 8.42 3.01
CA LEU A 190 19.91 9.35 4.11
C LEU A 190 21.05 9.64 5.11
N SER A 191 22.30 9.26 4.78
CA SER A 191 23.51 9.42 5.59
C SER A 191 24.49 10.49 5.07
N ASP A 192 24.26 11.14 3.92
CA ASP A 192 25.25 12.06 3.33
C ASP A 192 24.61 13.32 2.72
N ASP A 193 25.19 14.50 2.92
CA ASP A 193 24.66 15.79 2.48
C ASP A 193 24.50 15.88 0.94
N ARG A 194 25.25 15.07 0.18
CA ARG A 194 25.07 14.93 -1.28
C ARG A 194 23.83 14.13 -1.65
N ALA A 195 23.37 13.26 -0.76
CA ALA A 195 22.14 12.51 -0.94
C ALA A 195 20.90 13.37 -0.77
N SER A 196 20.99 14.56 -0.16
CA SER A 196 19.88 15.53 -0.13
C SER A 196 19.45 15.96 -1.54
N LYS A 197 20.40 16.18 -2.47
CA LYS A 197 20.10 16.54 -3.87
C LYS A 197 19.51 15.37 -4.66
N LEU A 198 20.02 14.15 -4.47
CA LEU A 198 19.42 12.95 -5.05
C LEU A 198 18.06 12.66 -4.43
N ALA A 199 17.89 12.86 -3.12
CA ALA A 199 16.62 12.74 -2.41
C ALA A 199 15.60 13.68 -3.01
N VAL A 200 15.95 14.96 -3.20
CA VAL A 200 15.06 15.96 -3.79
C VAL A 200 14.69 15.60 -5.24
N GLN A 201 15.61 15.09 -6.06
CA GLN A 201 15.29 14.64 -7.43
C GLN A 201 14.44 13.36 -7.46
N SER A 202 14.73 12.41 -6.58
CA SER A 202 13.98 11.15 -6.43
C SER A 202 12.59 11.41 -5.89
N PHE A 203 12.50 12.33 -4.94
CA PHE A 203 11.28 12.83 -4.34
C PHE A 203 10.47 13.62 -5.37
N ALA A 204 11.08 14.51 -6.17
CA ALA A 204 10.39 15.20 -7.26
C ALA A 204 9.88 14.23 -8.33
N MET A 205 10.65 13.21 -8.71
CA MET A 205 10.18 12.15 -9.62
C MET A 205 9.02 11.35 -9.03
N MET A 206 9.12 10.98 -7.75
CA MET A 206 8.07 10.27 -7.03
C MET A 206 6.80 11.11 -6.91
N ILE A 207 6.92 12.36 -6.50
CA ILE A 207 5.83 13.33 -6.45
C ILE A 207 5.19 13.47 -7.83
N THR A 208 5.99 13.68 -8.87
CA THR A 208 5.49 13.80 -10.25
C THR A 208 4.74 12.54 -10.69
N LEU A 209 5.25 11.37 -10.31
CA LEU A 209 4.61 10.09 -10.55
C LEU A 209 3.28 9.96 -9.79
N LEU A 210 3.28 10.28 -8.49
CA LEU A 210 2.08 10.24 -7.64
C LEU A 210 1.02 11.22 -8.15
N THR A 211 1.39 12.44 -8.51
CA THR A 211 0.47 13.43 -9.09
C THR A 211 -0.07 12.98 -10.44
N THR A 212 0.75 12.30 -11.27
CA THR A 212 0.32 11.75 -12.56
C THR A 212 -0.71 10.63 -12.36
N ILE A 213 -0.41 9.67 -11.46
CA ILE A 213 -1.33 8.57 -11.08
C ILE A 213 -2.65 9.14 -10.52
N ILE A 214 -2.58 10.22 -9.76
CA ILE A 214 -3.72 10.90 -9.13
C ILE A 214 -4.60 11.66 -10.17
N SER A 215 -4.10 11.99 -11.35
CA SER A 215 -4.80 12.88 -12.28
C SER A 215 -5.84 12.22 -13.22
N GLY A 216 -5.94 10.88 -13.32
CA GLY A 216 -6.77 10.18 -14.34
C GLY A 216 -8.12 9.58 -13.88
N ALA A 217 -9.25 10.00 -14.48
CA ALA A 217 -10.66 9.67 -14.09
C ALA A 217 -11.34 8.47 -14.84
N ALA A 218 -12.18 7.63 -14.19
CA ALA A 218 -13.40 6.89 -14.71
C ALA A 218 -14.17 6.02 -13.60
N LEU A 219 -15.53 6.09 -13.52
CA LEU A 219 -16.56 5.64 -12.49
C LEU A 219 -17.01 4.17 -12.77
N VAL A 220 -17.39 3.26 -11.86
CA VAL A 220 -18.63 3.04 -11.03
C VAL A 220 -18.35 1.86 -10.05
N ILE A 221 -19.11 1.77 -8.93
CA ILE A 221 -18.98 0.82 -7.78
C ILE A 221 -19.97 -0.37 -7.87
N SER A 222 -19.54 -1.56 -7.39
CA SER A 222 -20.31 -2.56 -6.59
C SER A 222 -19.28 -3.58 -6.02
N GLU A 223 -19.35 -4.24 -4.86
CA GLU A 223 -20.24 -4.38 -3.70
C GLU A 223 -19.29 -4.73 -2.52
N VAL A 224 -19.40 -4.08 -1.36
CA VAL A 224 -18.82 -4.59 -0.10
C VAL A 224 -19.95 -5.37 0.58
N THR A 225 -19.72 -6.61 0.97
CA THR A 225 -20.71 -7.31 1.80
C THR A 225 -20.74 -6.65 3.18
N LEU A 226 -21.92 -6.20 3.61
CA LEU A 226 -22.14 -5.47 4.85
C LEU A 226 -21.46 -6.17 6.06
N GLY A 227 -21.52 -7.50 6.11
CA GLY A 227 -20.89 -8.29 7.18
C GLY A 227 -19.36 -8.22 7.24
N THR A 228 -18.65 -8.00 6.12
CA THR A 228 -17.18 -7.83 6.16
C THR A 228 -16.83 -6.50 6.81
N LEU A 229 -17.55 -5.43 6.47
CA LEU A 229 -17.35 -4.11 7.05
C LEU A 229 -17.68 -4.10 8.55
N GLU A 230 -18.84 -4.65 8.91
CA GLU A 230 -19.28 -4.76 10.31
C GLU A 230 -18.28 -5.56 11.16
N PHE A 231 -17.74 -6.67 10.64
CA PHE A 231 -16.70 -7.44 11.34
C PHE A 231 -15.47 -6.60 11.68
N PHE A 232 -14.90 -5.87 10.70
CA PHE A 232 -13.66 -5.12 10.95
C PHE A 232 -13.90 -3.89 11.84
N LEU A 233 -15.07 -3.25 11.73
CA LEU A 233 -15.44 -2.15 12.61
C LEU A 233 -15.75 -2.63 14.04
N GLU A 234 -16.54 -3.69 14.22
CA GLU A 234 -16.89 -4.22 15.54
C GLU A 234 -15.67 -4.79 16.27
N LYS A 235 -14.78 -5.50 15.56
CA LYS A 235 -13.65 -6.19 16.19
C LYS A 235 -12.44 -5.31 16.40
N PHE A 236 -12.27 -4.25 15.60
CA PHE A 236 -11.01 -3.51 15.59
C PHE A 236 -11.16 -1.99 15.54
N SER A 237 -12.36 -1.43 15.66
CA SER A 237 -12.52 -0.02 16.01
C SER A 237 -12.24 0.19 17.50
N GLU A 238 -10.99 0.49 17.84
CA GLU A 238 -10.71 1.24 19.07
C GLU A 238 -11.08 2.72 18.85
N PRO A 239 -11.62 3.41 19.87
CA PRO A 239 -11.84 4.84 19.79
C PRO A 239 -10.48 5.52 19.62
N LYS A 240 -10.30 6.31 18.55
CA LYS A 240 -9.19 7.25 18.42
C LYS A 240 -9.28 8.29 19.56
N LEU A 241 -8.80 7.92 20.75
CA LEU A 241 -8.74 8.73 21.95
C LEU A 241 -7.53 8.27 22.77
N LEU A 242 -6.38 8.93 22.60
CA LEU A 242 -5.88 9.94 23.54
C LEU A 242 -4.39 10.26 23.29
N LEU A 243 -4.16 11.56 23.12
CA LEU A 243 -2.92 12.34 23.29
C LEU A 243 -1.83 12.23 22.22
#